data_AF-A0A4P5VLW1-F1
#
_entry.id   AF-A0A4P5VLW1-F1
#
_cell.length_a   1.000
_cell.length_b   1.000
_cell.length_c   1.000
_cell.angle_alpha   90.00
_cell.angle_beta   90.00
_cell.angle_gamma   90.00
#
_symmetry.space_group_name_H-M   'P 1'
#
loop_
_entity.id
_entity.type
_entity.pdbx_description
1 polymer ?
#
loop_
_entity_poly.entity_id
_entity_poly.type
_entity_poly.pdbx_seq_one_letter_code
_entity_poly.pdbx_strand_id
1 'polypeptide(L)'
;MESSALPSPPGLKGPAPERQPAVAAGRARSGLLHSLLVGALLLALSLLLLFWGLPAWGANDPVVLQRGGKLFANHCAGCHVNGGNVIRRNKTLRLQDLLREGVKGPAEVARIAAQGKGQMSGYEKVLGEGGADAVGAWVWRQAELGWPRR
;
A
#
# COMPACT_ATOMS: atom_id res chain seq x y z
N MET A 1 -38.86 -70.63 -83.67
CA MET A 1 -38.45 -69.21 -83.63
C MET A 1 -37.93 -68.97 -82.23
N GLU A 2 -36.64 -69.25 -82.06
CA GLU A 2 -35.87 -69.02 -80.83
C GLU A 2 -35.77 -67.52 -80.57
N SER A 3 -35.96 -67.11 -79.32
CA SER A 3 -35.74 -65.73 -78.87
C SER A 3 -34.59 -65.72 -77.85
N SER A 4 -33.60 -64.93 -78.21
CA SER A 4 -32.27 -64.76 -77.63
C SER A 4 -32.20 -64.43 -76.14
N ALA A 5 -31.09 -64.87 -75.55
CA ALA A 5 -30.62 -64.60 -74.20
C ALA A 5 -30.26 -63.13 -73.94
N LEU A 6 -30.28 -62.73 -72.66
CA LEU A 6 -29.41 -61.70 -72.11
C LEU A 6 -28.88 -62.13 -70.72
N PRO A 7 -27.59 -61.89 -70.42
CA PRO A 7 -26.96 -62.25 -69.13
C PRO A 7 -27.12 -61.17 -68.05
N SER A 8 -27.18 -61.63 -66.79
CA SER A 8 -27.23 -60.79 -65.58
C SER A 8 -25.91 -60.06 -65.29
N PRO A 9 -25.93 -58.80 -64.77
CA PRO A 9 -24.73 -58.07 -64.41
C PRO A 9 -24.13 -58.49 -63.04
N PRO A 10 -22.83 -58.20 -62.80
CA PRO A 10 -22.12 -58.57 -61.57
C PRO A 10 -22.42 -57.62 -60.40
N GLY A 11 -22.33 -58.19 -59.18
CA GLY A 11 -22.66 -57.53 -57.92
C GLY A 11 -21.73 -56.38 -57.53
N LEU A 12 -22.34 -55.26 -57.11
CA LEU A 12 -21.66 -54.10 -56.55
C LEU A 12 -21.32 -54.37 -55.08
N LYS A 13 -20.02 -54.47 -54.76
CA LYS A 13 -19.51 -54.39 -53.39
C LYS A 13 -19.61 -52.92 -52.93
N GLY A 14 -20.39 -52.68 -51.88
CA GLY A 14 -20.41 -51.37 -51.21
C GLY A 14 -19.05 -51.05 -50.54
N PRO A 15 -18.69 -49.77 -50.39
CA PRO A 15 -17.46 -49.37 -49.74
C PRO A 15 -17.47 -49.68 -48.24
N ALA A 16 -16.31 -50.08 -47.71
CA ALA A 16 -16.09 -50.35 -46.30
C ALA A 16 -16.28 -49.08 -45.44
N PRO A 17 -16.65 -49.21 -44.15
CA PRO A 17 -16.86 -48.07 -43.27
C PRO A 17 -15.53 -47.36 -42.95
N GLU A 18 -15.51 -46.06 -43.19
CA GLU A 18 -14.41 -45.15 -42.86
C GLU A 18 -14.28 -45.02 -41.34
N ARG A 19 -13.15 -45.47 -40.78
CA ARG A 19 -12.84 -45.29 -39.35
C ARG A 19 -12.39 -43.86 -39.12
N GLN A 20 -13.15 -43.11 -38.34
CA GLN A 20 -12.72 -41.82 -37.79
C GLN A 20 -11.65 -42.02 -36.71
N PRO A 21 -10.54 -41.25 -36.70
CA PRO A 21 -9.53 -41.34 -35.65
C PRO A 21 -9.98 -40.60 -34.38
N ALA A 22 -9.68 -41.19 -33.24
CA ALA A 22 -9.94 -40.64 -31.91
C ALA A 22 -9.09 -39.39 -31.63
N VAL A 23 -9.67 -38.20 -31.78
CA VAL A 23 -9.05 -36.92 -31.43
C VAL A 23 -9.75 -36.34 -30.18
N ALA A 24 -9.50 -36.93 -28.99
CA ALA A 24 -10.14 -36.45 -27.75
C ALA A 24 -9.21 -36.34 -26.53
N ALA A 25 -7.90 -36.58 -26.66
CA ALA A 25 -6.99 -36.58 -25.51
C ALA A 25 -6.17 -35.28 -25.31
N GLY A 26 -6.06 -34.42 -26.33
CA GLY A 26 -5.17 -33.23 -26.30
C GLY A 26 -5.77 -31.96 -25.70
N ARG A 27 -7.11 -31.80 -25.74
CA ARG A 27 -7.76 -30.54 -25.37
C ARG A 27 -7.98 -30.36 -23.87
N ALA A 28 -8.21 -31.47 -23.15
CA ALA A 28 -8.41 -31.47 -21.70
C ALA A 28 -7.12 -31.16 -20.91
N ARG A 29 -5.97 -31.68 -21.37
CA ARG A 29 -4.66 -31.44 -20.73
C ARG A 29 -4.21 -29.99 -20.86
N SER A 30 -4.52 -29.35 -21.99
CA SER A 30 -4.26 -27.92 -22.19
C SER A 30 -5.10 -27.07 -21.22
N GLY A 31 -6.41 -27.33 -21.09
CA GLY A 31 -7.27 -26.58 -20.16
C GLY A 31 -6.85 -26.68 -18.68
N LEU A 32 -6.41 -27.85 -18.24
CA LEU A 32 -5.96 -28.06 -16.85
C LEU A 32 -4.66 -27.30 -16.53
N LEU A 33 -3.69 -27.31 -17.45
CA LEU A 33 -2.43 -26.60 -17.31
C LEU A 33 -2.62 -25.07 -17.33
N HIS A 34 -3.51 -24.56 -18.20
CA HIS A 34 -3.85 -23.14 -18.23
C HIS A 34 -4.52 -22.70 -16.92
N SER A 35 -5.44 -23.48 -16.38
CA SER A 35 -6.10 -23.18 -15.10
C SER A 35 -5.12 -23.18 -13.91
N LEU A 36 -4.15 -24.11 -13.89
CA LEU A 36 -3.11 -24.16 -12.85
C LEU A 36 -2.15 -22.96 -12.95
N LEU A 37 -1.76 -22.56 -14.16
CA LEU A 37 -0.91 -21.39 -14.39
C LEU A 37 -1.60 -20.08 -13.98
N VAL A 38 -2.88 -19.91 -14.33
CA VAL A 38 -3.67 -18.74 -13.91
C VAL A 38 -3.85 -18.71 -12.40
N GLY A 39 -4.14 -19.85 -11.76
CA GLY A 39 -4.24 -19.95 -10.30
C GLY A 39 -2.93 -19.59 -9.59
N ALA A 40 -1.80 -20.10 -10.08
CA ALA A 40 -0.48 -19.77 -9.53
C ALA A 40 -0.14 -18.28 -9.71
N LEU A 41 -0.48 -17.69 -10.85
CA LEU A 41 -0.26 -16.26 -11.12
C LEU A 41 -1.09 -15.36 -10.20
N LEU A 42 -2.37 -15.71 -9.95
CA LEU A 42 -3.25 -14.99 -9.04
C LEU A 42 -2.79 -15.11 -7.58
N LEU A 43 -2.33 -16.29 -7.17
CA LEU A 43 -1.78 -16.51 -5.82
C LEU A 43 -0.49 -15.70 -5.62
N ALA A 44 0.41 -15.71 -6.61
CA ALA A 44 1.65 -14.93 -6.57
C ALA A 44 1.38 -13.42 -6.52
N LEU A 45 0.42 -12.92 -7.31
CA LEU A 45 0.00 -11.51 -7.27
C LEU A 45 -0.63 -11.15 -5.90
N SER A 46 -1.45 -12.02 -5.33
CA SER A 46 -2.05 -11.83 -4.01
C SER A 46 -0.99 -11.76 -2.91
N LEU A 47 0.00 -12.65 -2.95
CA LEU A 47 1.14 -12.65 -2.03
C LEU A 47 2.02 -11.40 -2.22
N LEU A 48 2.24 -10.95 -3.46
CA LEU A 48 3.00 -9.73 -3.76
C LEU A 48 2.31 -8.48 -3.21
N LEU A 49 0.99 -8.38 -3.32
CA LEU A 49 0.21 -7.27 -2.77
C LEU A 49 0.24 -7.23 -1.23
N LEU A 50 0.23 -8.41 -0.58
CA LEU A 50 0.39 -8.51 0.88
C LEU A 50 1.81 -8.16 1.33
N PHE A 51 2.83 -8.42 0.50
CA PHE A 51 4.23 -8.14 0.81
C PHE A 51 4.65 -6.70 0.50
N TRP A 52 3.97 -6.03 -0.44
CA TRP A 52 4.21 -4.62 -0.81
C TRP A 52 3.30 -3.62 -0.09
N GLY A 53 2.33 -4.10 0.69
CA GLY A 53 1.63 -3.29 1.70
C GLY A 53 2.55 -2.95 2.88
N LEU A 54 3.70 -2.32 2.63
CA LEU A 54 4.53 -1.79 3.70
C LEU A 54 3.75 -0.68 4.42
N PRO A 55 3.63 -0.76 5.76
CA PRO A 55 2.92 0.24 6.52
C PRO A 55 3.64 1.58 6.43
N ALA A 56 2.99 2.61 5.87
CA ALA A 56 3.41 4.02 5.99
C ALA A 56 3.25 4.56 7.44
N TRP A 57 3.59 3.75 8.46
CA TRP A 57 3.13 3.89 9.84
C TRP A 57 4.10 4.62 10.75
N GLY A 58 5.21 5.20 10.26
CA GLY A 58 6.16 5.87 11.14
C GLY A 58 5.56 7.08 11.90
N ALA A 59 4.75 7.91 11.22
CA ALA A 59 4.22 9.15 11.80
C ALA A 59 2.94 8.95 12.63
N ASN A 60 2.24 7.83 12.44
CA ASN A 60 0.96 7.54 13.12
C ASN A 60 1.04 6.31 14.04
N ASP A 61 2.23 5.75 14.26
CA ASP A 61 2.43 4.68 15.23
C ASP A 61 2.01 5.16 16.64
N PRO A 62 1.04 4.47 17.30
CA PRO A 62 0.58 4.84 18.62
C PRO A 62 1.68 4.94 19.68
N VAL A 63 2.72 4.10 19.61
CA VAL A 63 3.85 4.09 20.55
C VAL A 63 4.69 5.35 20.35
N VAL A 64 4.97 5.70 19.09
CA VAL A 64 5.72 6.91 18.72
C VAL A 64 4.95 8.15 19.15
N LEU A 65 3.64 8.22 18.85
CA LEU A 65 2.78 9.33 19.24
C LEU A 65 2.66 9.47 20.76
N GLN A 66 2.55 8.36 21.51
CA GLN A 66 2.52 8.40 22.97
C GLN A 66 3.83 8.95 23.55
N ARG A 67 4.98 8.49 23.03
CA ARG A 67 6.29 9.00 23.43
C ARG A 67 6.44 10.49 23.09
N GLY A 68 6.08 10.87 21.88
CA GLY A 68 6.11 12.25 21.40
C GLY A 68 5.26 13.20 22.25
N GLY A 69 4.07 12.76 22.65
CA GLY A 69 3.20 13.55 23.54
C GLY A 69 3.80 13.77 24.93
N LYS A 70 4.47 12.77 25.51
CA LYS A 70 5.19 12.92 26.80
C LYS A 70 6.37 13.89 26.66
N LEU A 71 7.17 13.73 25.62
CA LEU A 71 8.30 14.63 25.36
C LEU A 71 7.83 16.06 25.12
N PHE A 72 6.75 16.25 24.37
CA PHE A 72 6.15 17.56 24.15
C PHE A 72 5.69 18.22 25.46
N ALA A 73 4.99 17.46 26.31
CA ALA A 73 4.53 17.94 27.61
C ALA A 73 5.72 18.42 28.48
N ASN A 74 6.82 17.68 28.47
CA ASN A 74 7.98 17.96 29.31
C ASN A 74 8.85 19.12 28.81
N HIS A 75 8.92 19.33 27.49
CA HIS A 75 9.94 20.24 26.90
C HIS A 75 9.36 21.38 26.06
N CYS A 76 8.15 21.24 25.53
CA CYS A 76 7.61 22.16 24.54
C CYS A 76 6.37 22.92 25.04
N ALA A 77 5.54 22.26 25.86
CA ALA A 77 4.25 22.78 26.30
C ALA A 77 4.34 24.12 27.06
N GLY A 78 5.46 24.39 27.75
CA GLY A 78 5.67 25.66 28.44
C GLY A 78 5.54 26.88 27.52
N CYS A 79 5.96 26.77 26.27
CA CYS A 79 5.79 27.83 25.27
C CYS A 79 4.64 27.57 24.28
N HIS A 80 4.32 26.30 24.03
CA HIS A 80 3.44 25.87 22.93
C HIS A 80 2.18 25.13 23.40
N VAL A 81 1.71 25.39 24.61
CA VAL A 81 0.46 24.81 25.14
C VAL A 81 -0.69 24.97 24.13
N ASN A 82 -1.46 23.90 23.91
CA ASN A 82 -2.58 23.85 22.96
C ASN A 82 -2.22 24.36 21.55
N GLY A 83 -0.96 24.16 21.13
CA GLY A 83 -0.47 24.55 19.82
C GLY A 83 -0.21 26.04 19.66
N GLY A 84 -0.26 26.83 20.75
CA GLY A 84 0.03 28.26 20.72
C GLY A 84 1.52 28.57 20.62
N ASN A 85 1.87 29.83 20.88
CA ASN A 85 3.24 30.28 21.13
C ASN A 85 3.20 31.53 22.02
N VAL A 86 3.67 31.41 23.26
CA VAL A 86 3.65 32.51 24.24
C VAL A 86 4.70 33.59 23.95
N ILE A 87 5.78 33.25 23.24
CA ILE A 87 6.87 34.16 22.90
C ILE A 87 6.55 34.94 21.62
N ARG A 88 6.07 34.25 20.58
CA ARG A 88 5.72 34.83 19.28
C ARG A 88 4.33 34.39 18.84
N ARG A 89 3.32 35.21 19.16
CA ARG A 89 1.89 34.90 18.94
C ARG A 89 1.51 34.54 17.50
N ASN A 90 2.29 34.95 16.50
CA ASN A 90 2.06 34.67 15.07
C ASN A 90 2.88 33.47 14.52
N LYS A 91 3.62 32.76 15.37
CA LYS A 91 4.42 31.58 15.03
C LYS A 91 3.96 30.38 15.87
N THR A 92 2.70 29.99 15.71
CA THR A 92 2.11 28.89 16.48
C THR A 92 2.38 27.53 15.84
N LEU A 93 1.99 26.45 16.51
CA LEU A 93 2.04 25.08 15.97
C LEU A 93 0.71 24.66 15.31
N ARG A 94 -0.16 25.63 14.98
CA ARG A 94 -1.36 25.36 14.18
C ARG A 94 -0.96 25.06 12.74
N LEU A 95 -1.70 24.18 12.07
CA LEU A 95 -1.37 23.70 10.73
C LEU A 95 -1.16 24.85 9.73
N GLN A 96 -2.06 25.83 9.71
CA GLN A 96 -1.94 26.99 8.80
C GLN A 96 -0.66 27.80 9.05
N ASP A 97 -0.24 27.96 10.30
CA ASP A 97 0.98 28.70 10.65
C ASP A 97 2.22 27.91 10.23
N LEU A 98 2.27 26.62 10.52
CA LEU A 98 3.37 25.75 10.09
C LEU A 98 3.55 25.79 8.57
N LEU A 99 2.46 25.64 7.81
CA LEU A 99 2.50 25.67 6.35
C LEU A 99 2.95 27.03 5.80
N ARG A 100 2.47 28.14 6.39
CA ARG A 100 2.92 29.50 6.03
C ARG A 100 4.42 29.70 6.28
N GLU A 101 4.97 29.05 7.30
CA GLU A 101 6.40 29.06 7.60
C GLU A 101 7.22 28.05 6.80
N GLY A 102 6.60 27.36 5.83
CA GLY A 102 7.25 26.34 5.01
C GLY A 102 7.47 24.99 5.71
N VAL A 103 6.91 24.79 6.90
CA VAL A 103 6.96 23.52 7.64
C VAL A 103 5.86 22.61 7.11
N LYS A 104 6.23 21.67 6.24
CA LYS A 104 5.28 20.85 5.44
C LYS A 104 5.20 19.39 5.87
N GLY A 105 5.63 19.05 7.08
CA GLY A 105 5.50 17.69 7.59
C GLY A 105 6.20 17.45 8.92
N PRO A 106 6.03 16.24 9.48
CA PRO A 106 6.59 15.86 10.78
C PRO A 106 8.13 15.90 10.80
N ALA A 107 8.79 15.57 9.68
CA ALA A 107 10.25 15.60 9.59
C ALA A 107 10.84 17.01 9.78
N GLU A 108 10.19 18.04 9.22
CA GLU A 108 10.65 19.42 9.39
C GLU A 108 10.39 19.93 10.81
N VAL A 109 9.29 19.50 11.44
CA VAL A 109 9.05 19.77 12.87
C VAL A 109 10.12 19.10 13.73
N ALA A 110 10.46 17.84 13.45
CA ALA A 110 11.51 17.11 14.16
C ALA A 110 12.86 17.83 14.03
N ARG A 111 13.22 18.27 12.82
CA ARG A 111 14.43 19.03 12.55
C ARG A 111 14.49 20.33 13.37
N ILE A 112 13.38 21.09 13.41
CA ILE A 112 13.28 22.32 14.21
C ILE A 112 13.35 22.01 15.71
N ALA A 113 12.70 20.95 16.18
CA ALA A 113 12.77 20.56 17.59
C ALA A 113 14.21 20.18 18.00
N ALA A 114 14.95 19.48 17.14
CA ALA A 114 16.33 19.11 17.38
C ALA A 114 17.28 20.32 17.35
N GLN A 115 17.21 21.12 16.27
CA GLN A 115 18.20 22.16 15.94
C GLN A 115 17.83 23.56 16.44
N GLY A 116 16.56 23.79 16.76
CA GLY A 116 16.02 25.12 17.04
C GLY A 116 15.75 25.93 15.77
N LYS A 117 15.12 27.09 15.95
CA LYS A 117 14.88 28.07 14.87
C LYS A 117 14.67 29.46 15.46
N GLY A 118 15.59 30.38 15.15
CA GLY A 118 15.54 31.76 15.66
C GLY A 118 15.67 31.80 17.19
N GLN A 119 14.64 32.29 17.87
CA GLN A 119 14.62 32.41 19.34
C GLN A 119 14.33 31.08 20.06
N MET A 120 13.85 30.05 19.35
CA MET A 120 13.63 28.73 19.92
C MET A 120 14.95 27.96 19.88
N SER A 121 15.46 27.55 21.04
CA SER A 121 16.63 26.67 21.18
C SER A 121 16.37 25.27 20.61
N GLY A 122 17.44 24.55 20.27
CA GLY A 122 17.37 23.13 19.95
C GLY A 122 17.32 22.24 21.19
N TYR A 123 16.64 21.10 21.09
CA TYR A 123 16.39 20.16 22.19
C TYR A 123 16.96 18.75 21.94
N GLU A 124 17.75 18.55 20.88
CA GLU A 124 18.29 17.24 20.47
C GLU A 124 18.81 16.39 21.65
N LYS A 125 19.67 16.96 22.50
CA LYS A 125 20.28 16.27 23.63
C LYS A 125 19.26 15.75 24.66
N VAL A 126 18.21 16.51 24.94
CA VAL A 126 17.21 16.14 25.97
C VAL A 126 16.10 15.27 25.42
N LEU A 127 15.87 15.29 24.11
CA LEU A 127 14.90 14.42 23.44
C LEU A 127 15.40 12.97 23.33
N GLY A 128 16.73 12.78 23.30
CA GLY A 128 17.36 11.48 23.15
C GLY A 128 17.10 10.84 21.78
N GLU A 129 17.57 9.61 21.62
CA GLU A 129 17.49 8.89 20.34
C GLU A 129 16.05 8.71 19.87
N GLY A 130 15.75 9.13 18.63
CA GLY A 130 14.41 9.11 18.03
C GLY A 130 13.39 10.06 18.67
N GLY A 131 13.78 10.87 19.66
CA GLY A 131 12.87 11.75 20.37
C GLY A 131 12.39 12.92 19.51
N ALA A 132 13.26 13.47 18.67
CA ALA A 132 12.89 14.54 17.73
C ALA A 132 11.83 14.07 16.74
N ASP A 133 11.98 12.87 16.19
CA ASP A 133 10.99 12.28 15.27
C ASP A 133 9.66 12.02 15.97
N ALA A 134 9.69 11.49 17.19
CA ALA A 134 8.50 11.25 17.98
C ALA A 134 7.73 12.56 18.27
N VAL A 135 8.44 13.62 18.69
CA VAL A 135 7.83 14.95 18.90
C VAL A 135 7.32 15.53 17.59
N GLY A 136 8.09 15.42 16.50
CA GLY A 136 7.70 15.91 15.18
C GLY A 136 6.41 15.25 14.68
N ALA A 137 6.32 13.93 14.78
CA ALA A 137 5.13 13.15 14.46
C ALA A 137 3.93 13.59 15.32
N TRP A 138 4.12 13.69 16.64
CA TRP A 138 3.04 14.07 17.55
C TRP A 138 2.54 15.50 17.30
N VAL A 139 3.44 16.48 17.18
CA VAL A 139 3.06 17.89 16.90
C VAL A 139 2.33 18.01 15.58
N TRP A 140 2.83 17.34 14.53
CA TRP A 140 2.18 17.35 13.22
C TRP A 140 0.77 16.76 13.30
N ARG A 141 0.62 15.62 14.00
CA ARG A 141 -0.70 15.00 14.21
C ARG A 141 -1.66 15.93 14.95
N GLN A 142 -1.19 16.62 16.00
CA GLN A 142 -2.01 17.59 16.72
C GLN A 142 -2.40 18.78 15.85
N ALA A 143 -1.49 19.25 14.98
CA ALA A 143 -1.77 20.31 14.03
C ALA A 143 -2.87 19.90 13.02
N GLU A 144 -2.78 18.69 12.45
CA GLU A 144 -3.80 18.12 11.54
C GLU A 144 -5.17 18.02 12.22
N LEU A 145 -5.20 17.63 13.50
CA LEU A 145 -6.43 17.52 14.29
C LEU A 145 -6.93 18.88 14.84
N GLY A 146 -6.24 19.98 14.54
CA GLY A 146 -6.62 21.32 15.01
C GLY A 146 -6.46 21.53 16.52
N TRP A 147 -5.55 20.79 17.17
CA TRP A 147 -5.28 20.86 18.61
C TRP A 147 -6.56 20.68 19.47
N PRO A 148 -7.16 19.47 19.48
CA PRO A 148 -8.35 19.20 20.27
C PRO A 148 -8.08 19.45 21.76
N ARG A 149 -8.99 20.20 22.42
CA ARG A 149 -8.95 20.36 23.87
C ARG A 149 -9.43 19.05 24.50
N ARG A 150 -8.68 18.56 25.47
CA ARG A 150 -9.12 17.46 26.34
C ARG A 150 -10.02 18.01 27.43
#